data_AF-A0AAW4YJK9-F1
#
_entry.id   AF-A0AAW4YJK9-F1
#
_cell.length_a   1.000
_cell.length_b   1.000
_cell.length_c   1.000
_cell.angle_alpha   90.00
_cell.angle_beta   90.00
_cell.angle_gamma   90.00
#
_symmetry.space_group_name_H-M   'P 1'
#
loop_
_entity.id
_entity.type
_entity.pdbx_description
1 polymer ?
#
loop_
_entity_poly.entity_id
_entity_poly.type
_entity_poly.pdbx_seq_one_letter_code
_entity_poly.pdbx_strand_id
1 'polypeptide(L)'
;MKVTKIFKRIKCEIMYLQATAKADYASKKNNGEIFYVLPTQKGNLMIMNRSLFEAFKKTKLVDNDMKVRDLFKDCVYHTNCKSEKGKRSRKRKFLRWKGLI
;
A
#
# COMPACT_ATOMS: atom_id res chain seq x y z
N MET A 1 -13.92 4.77 25.69
CA MET A 1 -13.65 5.17 24.28
C MET A 1 -12.17 5.20 23.84
N LYS A 2 -11.17 5.21 24.75
CA LYS A 2 -9.73 5.28 24.39
C LYS A 2 -9.09 3.93 24.02
N VAL A 3 -9.47 2.86 24.72
CA VAL A 3 -8.86 1.51 24.56
C VAL A 3 -9.10 0.91 23.17
N THR A 4 -10.30 1.05 22.61
CA THR A 4 -10.63 0.55 21.26
C THR A 4 -9.84 1.24 20.16
N LYS A 5 -9.53 2.54 20.30
CA LYS A 5 -8.67 3.26 19.35
C LYS A 5 -7.22 2.77 19.40
N ILE A 6 -6.71 2.43 20.59
CA ILE A 6 -5.36 1.88 20.78
C ILE A 6 -5.25 0.52 20.08
N PHE A 7 -6.18 -0.41 20.33
CA PHE A 7 -6.18 -1.72 19.67
C PHE A 7 -6.30 -1.62 18.15
N LYS A 8 -7.18 -0.73 17.64
CA LYS A 8 -7.27 -0.47 16.19
C LYS A 8 -5.95 0.02 15.61
N ARG A 9 -5.24 0.88 16.33
CA ARG A 9 -3.93 1.42 15.91
C ARG A 9 -2.86 0.33 15.88
N ILE A 10 -2.80 -0.54 16.89
CA ILE A 10 -1.89 -1.68 16.92
C ILE A 10 -2.18 -2.64 15.75
N LYS A 11 -3.46 -2.98 15.53
CA LYS A 11 -3.85 -3.85 14.40
C LYS A 11 -3.46 -3.25 13.04
N CYS A 12 -3.65 -1.94 12.87
CA CYS A 12 -3.25 -1.24 11.66
C CYS A 12 -1.73 -1.22 11.48
N GLU A 13 -0.97 -1.02 12.56
CA GLU A 13 0.49 -1.08 12.56
C GLU A 13 0.99 -2.45 12.09
N ILE A 14 0.46 -3.53 12.67
CA ILE A 14 0.80 -4.91 12.28
C ILE A 14 0.45 -5.15 10.81
N MET A 15 -0.73 -4.76 10.37
CA MET A 15 -1.16 -4.94 8.98
C MET A 15 -0.24 -4.17 8.01
N TYR A 16 0.14 -2.95 8.36
CA TYR A 16 1.08 -2.15 7.58
C TYR A 16 2.43 -2.85 7.47
N LEU A 17 3.02 -3.27 8.60
CA LEU A 17 4.32 -3.95 8.65
C LEU A 17 4.31 -5.26 7.84
N GLN A 18 3.25 -6.06 7.96
CA GLN A 18 3.11 -7.29 7.18
C GLN A 18 3.02 -7.01 5.67
N ALA A 19 2.28 -5.98 5.26
CA ALA A 19 2.15 -5.63 3.85
C ALA A 19 3.45 -5.05 3.28
N THR A 20 4.16 -4.21 4.02
CA THR A 20 5.46 -3.68 3.58
C THR A 20 6.50 -4.80 3.47
N ALA A 21 6.57 -5.69 4.46
CA ALA A 21 7.50 -6.82 4.43
C ALA A 21 7.22 -7.76 3.24
N LYS A 22 5.95 -8.05 2.94
CA LYS A 22 5.57 -8.84 1.76
C LYS A 22 5.93 -8.14 0.45
N ALA A 23 5.74 -6.83 0.36
CA ALA A 23 6.12 -6.06 -0.81
C ALA A 23 7.65 -6.05 -1.01
N ASP A 24 8.42 -5.84 0.06
CA ASP A 24 9.88 -5.87 0.02
C ASP A 24 10.41 -7.26 -0.37
N TYR A 25 9.81 -8.33 0.17
CA TYR A 25 10.14 -9.70 -0.21
C TYR A 25 9.84 -9.97 -1.70
N ALA A 26 8.67 -9.56 -2.18
CA ALA A 26 8.30 -9.70 -3.59
C ALA A 26 9.24 -8.91 -4.51
N SER A 27 9.65 -7.71 -4.11
CA SER A 27 10.62 -6.91 -4.85
C SER A 27 11.99 -7.60 -4.93
N LYS A 28 12.49 -8.12 -3.80
CA LYS A 28 13.74 -8.90 -3.79
C LYS A 28 13.69 -10.13 -4.69
N LYS A 29 12.56 -10.86 -4.68
CA LYS A 29 12.38 -12.07 -5.50
C LYS A 29 12.30 -11.77 -7.00
N ASN A 30 11.75 -10.60 -7.38
CA ASN A 30 11.56 -10.19 -8.76
C ASN A 30 12.61 -9.15 -9.19
N ASN A 31 13.89 -9.40 -8.89
CA ASN A 31 15.02 -8.58 -9.34
C ASN A 31 14.90 -7.07 -9.08
N GLY A 32 14.28 -6.68 -7.96
CA GLY A 32 14.12 -5.28 -7.58
C GLY A 32 12.94 -4.56 -8.24
N GLU A 33 11.99 -5.28 -8.84
CA GLU A 33 10.75 -4.68 -9.33
C GLU A 33 10.04 -3.84 -8.26
N ILE A 34 9.34 -2.80 -8.70
CA ILE A 34 8.62 -1.90 -7.81
C ILE A 34 7.26 -2.50 -7.45
N PHE A 35 7.05 -2.72 -6.15
CA PHE A 35 5.77 -3.10 -5.60
C PHE A 35 5.14 -1.94 -4.83
N TYR A 36 3.83 -1.78 -4.99
CA TYR A 36 2.98 -0.77 -4.37
C TYR A 36 2.04 -1.46 -3.39
N VAL A 37 1.88 -0.89 -2.20
CA VAL A 37 0.89 -1.29 -1.23
C VAL A 37 -0.27 -0.30 -1.28
N LEU A 38 -1.43 -0.76 -1.72
CA LEU A 38 -2.63 0.04 -1.93
C LEU A 38 -3.67 -0.28 -0.84
N PRO A 39 -4.30 0.73 -0.22
CA PRO A 39 -5.47 0.51 0.62
C PRO A 39 -6.69 0.19 -0.27
N THR A 40 -7.45 -0.83 0.11
CA THR A 40 -8.70 -1.20 -0.57
C THR A 40 -9.90 -0.71 0.22
N GLN A 41 -11.04 -0.48 -0.45
CA GLN A 41 -12.28 0.01 0.19
C GLN A 41 -12.70 -0.83 1.43
N LYS A 42 -12.41 -2.14 1.43
CA LYS A 42 -12.76 -3.06 2.53
C LYS A 42 -11.88 -2.94 3.78
N GLY A 43 -10.86 -2.10 3.77
CA GLY A 43 -9.97 -1.97 4.92
C GLY A 43 -8.64 -2.70 4.77
N ASN A 44 -8.41 -3.41 3.69
CA ASN A 44 -7.26 -4.29 3.56
C ASN A 44 -6.15 -3.61 2.75
N LEU A 45 -4.97 -4.21 2.76
CA LEU A 45 -3.85 -3.79 1.94
C LEU A 45 -3.63 -4.79 0.80
N MET A 46 -3.54 -4.28 -0.41
CA MET A 46 -3.24 -5.04 -1.62
C MET A 46 -1.84 -4.71 -2.09
N ILE A 47 -1.10 -5.71 -2.53
CA ILE A 47 0.23 -5.55 -3.11
C ILE A 47 0.11 -5.67 -4.63
N MET A 48 0.68 -4.70 -5.35
CA MET A 48 0.54 -4.57 -6.79
C MET A 48 1.91 -4.25 -7.40
N ASN A 49 2.25 -4.80 -8.57
CA ASN A 49 3.34 -4.31 -9.42
C ASN A 49 2.78 -3.84 -10.77
N ARG A 50 3.65 -3.32 -11.65
CA ARG A 50 3.23 -2.84 -12.97
C ARG A 50 2.57 -3.94 -13.80
N SER A 51 3.17 -5.13 -13.85
CA SER A 51 2.66 -6.24 -14.67
C SER A 51 1.26 -6.69 -14.23
N LEU A 52 1.04 -6.82 -12.91
CA LEU A 52 -0.30 -7.12 -12.35
C LEU A 52 -1.30 -6.00 -12.64
N PHE A 53 -0.88 -4.74 -12.56
CA PHE A 53 -1.75 -3.61 -12.88
C PHE A 53 -2.20 -3.62 -14.33
N GLU A 54 -1.29 -3.85 -15.28
CA GLU A 54 -1.64 -3.97 -16.70
C GLU A 54 -2.57 -5.16 -16.95
N ALA A 55 -2.37 -6.29 -16.26
CA ALA A 55 -3.29 -7.42 -16.31
C ALA A 55 -4.69 -7.05 -15.79
N PHE A 56 -4.78 -6.28 -14.70
CA PHE A 56 -6.04 -5.83 -14.12
C PHE A 56 -6.79 -4.84 -15.02
N LYS A 57 -6.07 -3.98 -15.74
CA LYS A 57 -6.67 -3.11 -16.76
C LYS A 57 -7.28 -3.92 -17.89
N LYS A 58 -6.56 -4.93 -18.39
CA LYS A 58 -7.07 -5.82 -19.44
C LYS A 58 -8.35 -6.55 -19.02
N THR A 59 -8.46 -6.94 -17.76
CA THR A 59 -9.65 -7.61 -17.20
C THR A 59 -10.75 -6.65 -16.71
N LYS A 60 -10.60 -5.33 -16.91
CA LYS A 60 -11.54 -4.28 -16.47
C LYS A 60 -11.81 -4.29 -14.95
N LEU A 61 -10.86 -4.80 -14.17
CA LEU A 61 -10.89 -4.72 -12.69
C LEU A 61 -10.44 -3.35 -12.18
N VAL A 62 -9.84 -2.55 -13.05
CA VAL A 62 -9.36 -1.19 -12.82
C VAL A 62 -9.68 -0.36 -14.06
N ASP A 63 -10.00 0.92 -13.88
CA ASP A 63 -10.36 1.79 -15.00
C ASP A 63 -9.23 1.91 -16.02
N ASN A 64 -9.60 1.90 -17.30
CA ASN A 64 -8.63 1.91 -18.40
C ASN A 64 -7.85 3.23 -18.52
N ASP A 65 -8.37 4.31 -17.95
CA ASP A 65 -7.72 5.62 -17.89
C ASP A 65 -6.67 5.74 -16.78
N MET A 66 -6.71 4.86 -15.77
CA MET A 66 -5.74 4.83 -14.69
C MET A 66 -4.33 4.54 -15.21
N LYS A 67 -3.37 5.30 -14.69
CA LYS A 67 -1.96 5.24 -15.06
C LYS A 67 -1.15 4.73 -13.87
N VAL A 68 0.07 4.23 -14.15
CA VAL A 68 1.00 3.79 -13.09
C VAL A 68 1.30 4.91 -12.07
N ARG A 69 1.29 6.19 -12.50
CA ARG A 69 1.43 7.35 -11.58
C ARG A 69 0.33 7.40 -10.51
N ASP A 70 -0.86 6.89 -10.81
CA ASP A 70 -1.98 6.89 -9.88
C ASP A 70 -1.75 5.84 -8.79
N LEU A 71 -1.08 4.72 -9.11
CA LEU A 71 -0.58 3.77 -8.08
C LEU A 71 0.38 4.45 -7.11
N PHE A 72 1.31 5.27 -7.60
CA PHE A 72 2.24 6.02 -6.75
C PHE A 72 1.52 7.03 -5.86
N LYS A 73 0.55 7.75 -6.42
CA LYS A 73 -0.25 8.72 -5.69
C LYS A 73 -1.06 8.05 -4.60
N ASP A 74 -1.65 6.89 -4.90
CA ASP A 74 -2.62 6.23 -4.04
C ASP A 74 -2.02 5.27 -3.01
N CYS A 75 -0.84 4.74 -3.27
CA CYS A 75 -0.16 3.82 -2.37
C CYS A 75 0.12 4.40 -0.99
N VAL A 76 0.09 3.50 -0.01
CA VAL A 76 0.52 3.75 1.37
C VAL A 76 1.95 3.26 1.64
N TYR A 77 2.55 2.55 0.68
CA TYR A 77 3.96 2.21 0.65
C TYR A 77 4.36 1.81 -0.78
N HIS A 78 5.62 1.99 -1.13
CA HIS A 78 6.20 1.36 -2.31
C HIS A 78 7.67 1.04 -2.07
N THR A 79 8.16 -0.05 -2.65
CA THR A 79 9.51 -0.60 -2.36
C THR A 79 10.65 0.32 -2.82
N ASN A 80 10.42 1.15 -3.85
CA ASN A 80 11.40 2.15 -4.29
C ASN A 80 11.48 3.40 -3.36
N CYS A 81 10.69 3.48 -2.27
CA CYS A 81 10.72 4.63 -1.38
C CYS A 81 11.90 4.52 -0.41
N LYS A 82 13.06 5.05 -0.80
CA LYS A 82 14.27 4.99 0.04
C LYS A 82 14.24 5.98 1.22
N SER A 83 13.56 7.12 1.09
CA SER A 83 13.58 8.16 2.12
C SER A 83 12.66 7.88 3.31
N GLU A 84 13.17 8.07 4.52
CA GLU A 84 12.40 7.91 5.76
C GLU A 84 11.23 8.91 5.86
N LYS A 85 11.42 10.14 5.38
CA LYS A 85 10.35 11.15 5.29
C LYS A 85 9.20 10.66 4.40
N GLY A 86 9.52 10.04 3.25
CA GLY A 86 8.53 9.46 2.34
C GLY A 86 7.78 8.30 2.97
N LYS A 87 8.49 7.36 3.62
CA LYS A 87 7.88 6.23 4.32
C LYS A 87 6.91 6.70 5.42
N ARG A 88 7.33 7.66 6.25
CA ARG A 88 6.49 8.25 7.32
C ARG A 88 5.24 8.94 6.76
N SER A 89 5.39 9.71 5.68
CA SER A 89 4.28 10.40 5.03
C SER A 89 3.20 9.41 4.55
N ARG A 90 3.61 8.32 3.90
CA ARG A 90 2.66 7.32 3.39
C ARG A 90 2.01 6.47 4.48
N LYS A 91 2.75 6.14 5.55
CA LYS A 91 2.17 5.54 6.75
C LYS A 91 1.08 6.43 7.36
N ARG A 92 1.31 7.76 7.44
CA ARG A 92 0.27 8.71 7.90
C ARG A 92 -0.94 8.68 6.97
N LYS A 93 -0.74 8.59 5.65
CA LYS A 93 -1.84 8.44 4.68
C LYS A 93 -2.71 7.21 5.00
N PHE A 94 -2.09 6.07 5.29
CA PHE A 94 -2.81 4.86 5.68
C PHE A 94 -3.61 5.03 6.98
N LEU A 95 -3.00 5.64 8.01
CA LEU A 95 -3.67 5.87 9.29
C LEU A 95 -4.85 6.85 9.14
N ARG A 96 -4.71 7.89 8.31
CA ARG A 96 -5.79 8.82 7.96
C ARG A 96 -6.94 8.10 7.24
N TRP A 97 -6.59 7.23 6.30
CA TRP A 97 -7.56 6.40 5.59
C TRP A 97 -8.33 5.45 6.54
N LYS A 98 -7.69 5.02 7.64
CA LYS A 98 -8.33 4.24 8.71
C LYS A 98 -9.11 5.07 9.74
N GLY A 99 -9.16 6.40 9.59
CA GLY A 99 -9.80 7.30 10.55
C GLY A 99 -9.12 7.33 11.92
N LEU A 100 -7.80 7.09 11.96
CA LEU A 100 -7.02 7.05 13.20
C LEU A 100 -6.24 8.34 13.48
N ILE A 101 -6.16 9.24 12.49
CA ILE A 101 -5.57 10.58 12.53
C ILE A 101 -6.38 11.44 11.57
#